data_AF-A0A4S9L6P8-F1
#
_entry.id   AF-A0A4S9L6P8-F1
#
_cell.length_a   1.000
_cell.length_b   1.000
_cell.length_c   1.000
_cell.angle_alpha   90.00
_cell.angle_beta   90.00
_cell.angle_gamma   90.00
#
_symmetry.space_group_name_H-M   'P 1'
#
loop_
_entity.id
_entity.type
_entity.pdbx_description
1 polymer ?
#
loop_
_entity_poly.entity_id
_entity_poly.type
_entity_poly.pdbx_seq_one_letter_code
_entity_poly.pdbx_strand_id
1 'polypeptide(L)'
;MMYTVATHLIETLSQQSVSDFLLERRLRPLGMTSTFNRSAEVWASSQGDRFSSPYFFHDGKYHHTCHQDTPGGQGAESIKSSVNDYAKCIRAMMNRIDPITRPIYESVTTPRVSQTSGKTLEDIENDGSPEASYALGWDVKHHRGAKIIAHDGIVAGRGSRMFILPSQNIGAVVLGDSEGTFHLSAITPNSIIDQVMETPLDQCGGFAKSRVKRFEAQEARREKTIKRNLERRAQAKGTLQVDLEAYQGSFWNMGYRTLIVEDMDARADNIIFRGYLVEIIGDESDEEVLPVRFKFDTEGKVIAVALGLEKALDTDHLIWFTREEGWE
;
A
#
# COMPACT_ATOMS: atom_id res chain seq x y z
N MET A 1 -9.01 2.00 3.12
CA MET A 1 -10.23 2.80 3.37
C MET A 1 -10.11 3.82 4.50
N MET A 2 -9.71 3.46 5.74
CA MET A 2 -9.65 4.45 6.85
C MET A 2 -8.78 5.69 6.55
N TYR A 3 -7.59 5.50 5.98
CA TYR A 3 -6.69 6.63 5.70
C TYR A 3 -7.04 7.42 4.42
N THR A 4 -7.77 6.82 3.48
CA THR A 4 -8.40 7.56 2.37
C THR A 4 -9.42 8.58 2.90
N VAL A 5 -10.22 8.18 3.90
CA VAL A 5 -11.12 9.10 4.60
C VAL A 5 -10.35 10.18 5.34
N ALA A 6 -9.20 9.85 5.95
CA ALA A 6 -8.35 10.85 6.61
C ALA A 6 -7.81 11.90 5.61
N THR A 7 -7.42 11.47 4.40
CA THR A 7 -7.08 12.39 3.30
C THR A 7 -8.25 13.32 2.98
N HIS A 8 -9.46 12.77 2.78
CA HIS A 8 -10.64 13.57 2.49
C HIS A 8 -10.95 14.57 3.61
N LEU A 9 -10.78 14.18 4.88
CA LEU A 9 -10.96 15.07 6.03
C LEU A 9 -9.94 16.22 6.02
N ILE A 10 -8.66 15.93 5.74
CA ILE A 10 -7.62 16.95 5.62
C ILE A 10 -7.99 17.92 4.51
N GLU A 11 -8.33 17.43 3.32
CA GLU A 11 -8.67 18.28 2.16
C GLU A 11 -9.88 19.16 2.45
N THR A 12 -10.91 18.59 3.08
CA THR A 12 -12.15 19.31 3.43
C THR A 12 -11.91 20.38 4.50
N LEU A 13 -11.16 20.07 5.56
CA LEU A 13 -10.95 21.02 6.66
C LEU A 13 -9.90 22.08 6.34
N SER A 14 -8.87 21.73 5.58
CA SER A 14 -7.78 22.65 5.23
C SER A 14 -8.06 23.45 3.96
N GLN A 15 -8.99 22.99 3.11
CA GLN A 15 -9.21 23.53 1.76
C GLN A 15 -7.94 23.49 0.89
N GLN A 16 -7.02 22.57 1.18
CA GLN A 16 -5.79 22.32 0.42
C GLN A 16 -5.79 20.89 -0.11
N SER A 17 -5.01 20.62 -1.16
CA SER A 17 -4.70 19.24 -1.52
C SER A 17 -3.91 18.57 -0.38
N VAL A 18 -4.05 17.25 -0.21
CA VAL A 18 -3.26 16.54 0.81
C VAL A 18 -1.75 16.65 0.55
N SER A 19 -1.34 16.77 -0.72
CA SER A 19 0.06 16.96 -1.11
C SER A 19 0.60 18.30 -0.56
N ASP A 20 -0.12 19.40 -0.80
CA ASP A 20 0.26 20.73 -0.31
C ASP A 20 0.26 20.80 1.21
N PHE A 21 -0.77 20.24 1.83
CA PHE A 21 -0.89 20.19 3.28
C PHE A 21 0.30 19.45 3.92
N LEU A 22 0.65 18.27 3.40
CA LEU A 22 1.81 17.50 3.89
C LEU A 22 3.12 18.23 3.62
N LEU A 23 3.26 18.86 2.44
CA LEU A 23 4.45 19.62 2.07
C LEU A 23 4.68 20.78 3.05
N GLU A 24 3.66 21.58 3.33
CA GLU A 24 3.72 22.74 4.22
C GLU A 24 3.90 22.33 5.68
N ARG A 25 3.06 21.40 6.17
CA ARG A 25 2.96 21.09 7.61
C ARG A 25 3.97 20.07 8.09
N ARG A 26 4.55 19.26 7.20
CA ARG A 26 5.41 18.13 7.60
C ARG A 26 6.71 18.05 6.84
N LEU A 27 6.69 18.02 5.51
CA LEU A 27 7.89 17.73 4.72
C LEU A 27 8.88 18.90 4.75
N ARG A 28 8.44 20.14 4.52
CA ARG A 28 9.31 21.32 4.56
C ARG A 28 9.92 21.57 5.96
N PRO A 29 9.15 21.56 7.07
CA PRO A 29 9.71 21.71 8.42
C PRO A 29 10.79 20.69 8.76
N LEU A 30 10.66 19.45 8.25
CA LEU A 30 11.63 18.38 8.47
C LEU A 30 12.75 18.37 7.43
N GLY A 31 12.73 19.26 6.44
CA GLY A 31 13.70 19.32 5.35
C GLY A 31 13.69 18.08 4.44
N MET A 32 12.53 17.45 4.25
CA MET A 32 12.33 16.27 3.41
C MET A 32 12.14 16.65 1.93
N THR A 33 13.20 17.15 1.29
CA THR A 33 13.16 17.74 -0.07
C THR A 33 13.16 16.73 -1.23
N SER A 34 13.27 15.45 -0.93
CA SER A 34 13.21 14.31 -1.86
C SER A 34 12.04 13.37 -1.50
N THR A 35 10.96 13.95 -0.97
CA THR A 35 9.73 13.25 -0.61
C THR A 35 8.56 13.88 -1.33
N PHE A 36 7.77 13.04 -1.99
CA PHE A 36 6.73 13.42 -2.94
C PHE A 36 5.47 12.58 -2.71
N ASN A 37 4.32 13.04 -3.18
CA ASN A 37 3.06 12.31 -3.06
C ASN A 37 2.69 11.56 -4.34
N ARG A 38 3.35 11.83 -5.46
CA ARG A 38 3.10 11.18 -6.76
C ARG A 38 4.38 10.89 -7.51
N SER A 39 4.37 9.86 -8.35
CA SER A 39 5.51 9.49 -9.20
C SER A 39 5.87 10.60 -10.20
N ALA A 40 4.85 11.29 -10.75
CA ALA A 40 5.04 12.46 -11.61
C ALA A 40 5.89 13.57 -10.99
N GLU A 41 5.71 13.83 -9.69
CA GLU A 41 6.48 14.84 -8.96
C GLU A 41 7.95 14.42 -8.80
N VAL A 42 8.23 13.12 -8.68
CA VAL A 42 9.60 12.61 -8.62
C VAL A 42 10.32 12.86 -9.94
N TRP A 43 9.72 12.49 -11.07
CA TRP A 43 10.33 12.68 -12.41
C TRP A 43 10.48 14.14 -12.78
N ALA A 44 9.57 15.02 -12.35
CA ALA A 44 9.68 16.46 -12.56
C ALA A 44 10.75 17.12 -11.67
N SER A 45 11.22 16.42 -10.63
CA SER A 45 12.25 16.92 -9.71
C SER A 45 13.67 16.60 -10.20
N SER A 46 14.67 17.17 -9.53
CA SER A 46 16.08 16.79 -9.74
C SER A 46 16.43 15.36 -9.31
N GLN A 47 15.47 14.62 -8.74
CA GLN A 47 15.63 13.25 -8.26
C GLN A 47 15.08 12.20 -9.24
N GLY A 48 14.54 12.61 -10.39
CA GLY A 48 13.92 11.70 -11.36
C GLY A 48 14.81 10.51 -11.74
N ASP A 49 16.09 10.76 -12.01
CA ASP A 49 17.09 9.73 -12.37
C ASP A 49 17.41 8.75 -11.23
N ARG A 50 17.03 9.09 -9.99
CA ARG A 50 17.25 8.28 -8.79
C ARG A 50 16.01 7.52 -8.35
N PHE A 51 14.91 7.62 -9.11
CA PHE A 51 13.69 6.91 -8.77
C PHE A 51 13.86 5.42 -9.12
N SER A 52 14.08 4.58 -8.10
CA SER A 52 14.34 3.16 -8.31
C SER A 52 13.19 2.48 -9.05
N SER A 53 13.49 1.56 -9.97
CA SER A 53 12.44 0.77 -10.64
C SER A 53 11.82 -0.24 -9.67
N PRO A 54 10.50 -0.49 -9.71
CA PRO A 54 9.88 -1.54 -8.92
C PRO A 54 10.06 -2.91 -9.58
N TYR A 55 10.19 -3.96 -8.77
CA TYR A 55 10.33 -5.35 -9.22
C TYR A 55 9.43 -6.30 -8.47
N PHE A 56 8.89 -7.28 -9.18
CA PHE A 56 8.21 -8.42 -8.58
C PHE A 56 8.98 -9.71 -8.80
N PHE A 57 8.82 -10.65 -7.87
CA PHE A 57 9.40 -11.99 -8.00
C PHE A 57 8.39 -12.90 -8.70
N HIS A 58 8.85 -13.67 -9.69
CA HIS A 58 8.04 -14.68 -10.36
C HIS A 58 8.95 -15.67 -11.10
N ASP A 59 8.62 -16.96 -11.05
CA ASP A 59 9.39 -18.02 -11.73
C ASP A 59 10.88 -18.00 -11.36
N GLY A 60 11.17 -17.83 -10.07
CA GLY A 60 12.54 -17.85 -9.54
C GLY A 60 13.40 -16.62 -9.85
N LYS A 61 12.85 -15.57 -10.48
CA LYS A 61 13.59 -14.36 -10.89
C LYS A 61 12.80 -13.08 -10.65
N TYR A 62 13.50 -11.97 -10.59
CA TYR A 62 12.88 -10.64 -10.51
C TYR A 62 12.58 -10.09 -11.90
N HIS A 63 11.40 -9.50 -12.04
CA HIS A 63 10.92 -8.84 -13.25
C HIS A 63 10.58 -7.39 -12.93
N HIS A 64 10.93 -6.49 -13.83
CA HIS A 64 10.54 -5.08 -13.72
C HIS A 64 9.02 -4.93 -13.85
N THR A 65 8.46 -3.98 -13.09
CA THR A 65 7.07 -3.50 -13.27
C THR A 65 7.05 -1.98 -13.44
N CYS A 66 5.87 -1.43 -13.75
CA CYS A 66 5.68 0.01 -13.87
C CYS A 66 5.57 0.69 -12.50
N HIS A 67 5.87 1.99 -12.46
CA HIS A 67 5.58 2.81 -11.30
C HIS A 67 4.07 3.04 -11.23
N GLN A 68 3.45 2.65 -10.12
CA GLN A 68 2.02 2.82 -9.91
C GLN A 68 1.77 3.95 -8.91
N ASP A 69 0.87 4.85 -9.33
CA ASP A 69 0.22 5.81 -8.45
C ASP A 69 -1.23 5.37 -8.27
N THR A 70 -1.70 5.36 -7.03
CA THR A 70 -3.08 4.98 -6.68
C THR A 70 -3.79 6.21 -6.11
N PRO A 71 -4.43 7.06 -6.94
CA PRO A 71 -5.06 8.29 -6.45
C PRO A 71 -6.11 8.07 -5.36
N GLY A 72 -6.85 6.95 -5.42
CA GLY A 72 -7.81 6.52 -4.40
C GLY A 72 -7.18 5.93 -3.13
N GLY A 73 -5.90 5.55 -3.19
CA GLY A 73 -5.10 5.07 -2.07
C GLY A 73 -4.46 6.20 -1.23
N GLN A 74 -4.56 7.46 -1.66
CA GLN A 74 -3.96 8.60 -0.96
C GLN A 74 -4.29 8.62 0.54
N GLY A 75 -3.25 8.75 1.36
CA GLY A 75 -3.35 8.71 2.82
C GLY A 75 -3.05 7.33 3.40
N ALA A 76 -3.50 6.26 2.72
CA ALA A 76 -3.08 4.88 3.03
C ALA A 76 -1.72 4.57 2.40
N GLU A 77 -1.51 5.07 1.19
CA GLU A 77 -0.32 4.92 0.38
C GLU A 77 -0.08 6.23 -0.41
N SER A 78 0.92 6.24 -1.31
CA SER A 78 1.29 7.31 -2.26
C SER A 78 2.59 8.06 -1.96
N ILE A 79 3.06 8.12 -0.70
CA ILE A 79 4.33 8.82 -0.40
C ILE A 79 5.52 8.09 -1.06
N LYS A 80 6.27 8.81 -1.89
CA LYS A 80 7.54 8.37 -2.47
C LYS A 80 8.67 9.14 -1.77
N SER A 81 9.64 8.43 -1.20
CA SER A 81 10.69 9.06 -0.37
C SER A 81 12.03 8.35 -0.54
N SER A 82 13.06 8.88 0.12
CA SER A 82 14.37 8.25 0.26
C SER A 82 14.65 7.92 1.72
N VAL A 83 15.59 6.99 1.96
CA VAL A 83 16.03 6.67 3.33
C VAL A 83 16.54 7.90 4.07
N ASN A 84 17.23 8.83 3.38
CA ASN A 84 17.78 10.05 3.96
C ASN A 84 16.69 11.01 4.45
N ASP A 85 15.59 11.12 3.70
CA ASP A 85 14.49 11.99 4.08
C ASP A 85 13.61 11.37 5.14
N TYR A 86 13.23 10.12 4.96
CA TYR A 86 12.35 9.46 5.91
C TYR A 86 13.04 9.25 7.26
N ALA A 87 14.37 9.10 7.29
CA ALA A 87 15.15 9.11 8.53
C ALA A 87 15.01 10.44 9.29
N LYS A 88 14.78 11.58 8.62
CA LYS A 88 14.48 12.87 9.31
C LYS A 88 13.14 12.79 10.03
N CYS A 89 12.13 12.18 9.41
CA CYS A 89 10.83 11.92 10.06
C CYS A 89 10.96 10.98 11.25
N ILE A 90 11.73 9.89 11.13
CA ILE A 90 11.98 8.96 12.24
C ILE A 90 12.74 9.64 13.38
N ARG A 91 13.78 10.40 13.07
CA ARG A 91 14.53 11.19 14.05
C ARG A 91 13.63 12.19 14.77
N ALA A 92 12.75 12.90 14.05
CA ALA A 92 11.80 13.83 14.66
C ALA A 92 10.80 13.12 15.56
N MET A 93 10.28 11.97 15.14
CA MET A 93 9.37 11.14 15.95
C MET A 93 10.03 10.67 17.25
N MET A 94 11.26 10.14 17.17
CA MET A 94 12.02 9.66 18.33
C MET A 94 12.29 10.77 19.36
N ASN A 95 12.72 11.93 18.86
CA ASN A 95 13.17 13.04 19.69
C ASN A 95 12.06 14.05 20.00
N ARG A 96 10.84 13.84 19.48
CA ARG A 96 9.70 14.76 19.56
C ARG A 96 10.09 16.18 19.10
N ILE A 97 10.72 16.26 17.93
CA ILE A 97 11.12 17.51 17.30
C ILE A 97 9.96 18.01 16.44
N ASP A 98 9.66 19.31 16.53
CA ASP A 98 8.67 19.99 15.70
C ASP A 98 8.78 19.58 14.21
N PRO A 99 7.64 19.28 13.55
CA PRO A 99 6.27 19.49 14.01
C PRO A 99 5.70 18.35 14.88
N ILE A 100 6.53 17.36 15.29
CA ILE A 100 6.10 16.22 16.10
C ILE A 100 6.32 16.51 17.58
N THR A 101 5.36 17.20 18.19
CA THR A 101 5.40 17.49 19.63
C THR A 101 5.15 16.23 20.47
N ARG A 102 5.43 16.30 21.78
CA ARG A 102 5.15 15.19 22.72
C ARG A 102 3.67 14.74 22.70
N PRO A 103 2.66 15.64 22.75
CA PRO A 103 1.27 15.22 22.64
C PRO A 103 0.93 14.49 21.33
N ILE A 104 1.53 14.92 20.21
CA ILE A 104 1.36 14.23 18.92
C ILE A 104 1.98 12.84 19.00
N TYR A 105 3.20 12.72 19.52
CA TYR A 105 3.87 11.43 19.73
C TYR A 105 3.02 10.47 20.56
N GLU A 106 2.50 10.92 21.69
CA GLU A 106 1.68 10.10 22.58
C GLU A 106 0.38 9.69 21.88
N SER A 107 -0.28 10.60 21.17
CA SER A 107 -1.51 10.32 20.42
C SER A 107 -1.34 9.24 19.35
N VAL A 108 -0.24 9.30 18.58
CA VAL A 108 -0.03 8.38 17.44
C VAL A 108 0.60 7.04 17.83
N THR A 109 1.22 6.94 19.01
CA THR A 109 1.91 5.72 19.47
C THR A 109 1.19 4.99 20.61
N THR A 110 0.05 5.52 21.07
CA THR A 110 -0.81 4.86 22.06
C THR A 110 -1.60 3.73 21.41
N PRO A 111 -1.49 2.48 21.90
CA PRO A 111 -2.30 1.35 21.46
C PRO A 111 -3.81 1.64 21.49
N ARG A 112 -4.54 1.27 20.44
CA ARG A 112 -6.00 1.46 20.34
C ARG A 112 -6.77 0.20 20.01
N VAL A 113 -6.16 -0.70 19.23
CA VAL A 113 -6.78 -1.94 18.78
C VAL A 113 -5.82 -3.09 19.02
N SER A 114 -6.23 -4.14 19.73
CA SER A 114 -5.42 -5.36 19.83
C SER A 114 -5.42 -6.06 18.47
N GLN A 115 -4.23 -6.42 17.99
CA GLN A 115 -4.03 -7.21 16.78
C GLN A 115 -3.85 -8.71 17.09
N THR A 116 -3.88 -9.07 18.37
CA THR A 116 -3.51 -10.42 18.78
C THR A 116 -4.74 -11.32 18.76
N SER A 117 -5.03 -11.91 17.60
CA SER A 117 -5.95 -13.03 17.52
C SER A 117 -5.26 -14.29 18.05
N GLY A 118 -5.64 -14.75 19.25
CA GLY A 118 -5.28 -16.09 19.72
C GLY A 118 -3.90 -16.26 20.38
N LYS A 119 -3.27 -15.21 20.94
CA LYS A 119 -2.35 -15.47 22.07
C LYS A 119 -3.21 -15.90 23.26
N THR A 120 -2.83 -17.00 23.88
CA THR A 120 -3.40 -17.39 25.17
C THR A 120 -2.82 -16.48 26.25
N LEU A 121 -3.49 -16.39 27.41
CA LEU A 121 -2.95 -15.68 28.57
C LEU A 121 -1.56 -16.22 28.97
N GLU A 122 -1.34 -17.51 28.76
CA GLU A 122 -0.08 -18.22 29.02
C GLU A 122 1.06 -17.75 28.09
N ASP A 123 0.77 -17.38 26.83
CA ASP A 123 1.75 -16.80 25.91
C ASP A 123 2.20 -15.39 26.34
N ILE A 124 1.29 -14.62 26.93
CA ILE A 124 1.54 -13.26 27.43
C ILE A 124 2.33 -13.31 28.75
N GLU A 125 2.01 -14.25 29.64
CA GLU A 125 2.72 -14.46 30.90
C GLU A 125 4.15 -14.96 30.68
N ASN A 126 4.39 -15.83 29.70
CA ASN A 126 5.71 -16.38 29.41
C ASN A 126 6.66 -15.38 28.72
N ASP A 127 6.16 -14.47 27.86
CA ASP A 127 7.00 -13.45 27.19
C ASP A 127 7.07 -12.11 27.96
N GLY A 128 6.17 -11.91 28.93
CA GLY A 128 6.08 -10.72 29.79
C GLY A 128 5.73 -9.42 29.04
N SER A 129 5.33 -9.52 27.78
CA SER A 129 5.24 -8.41 26.85
C SER A 129 3.79 -8.12 26.46
N PRO A 130 3.37 -6.84 26.42
CA PRO A 130 2.00 -6.49 26.08
C PRO A 130 1.60 -6.99 24.68
N GLU A 131 0.31 -7.26 24.50
CA GLU A 131 -0.27 -7.66 23.22
C GLU A 131 0.17 -6.76 22.06
N ALA A 132 0.37 -7.39 20.89
CA ALA A 132 0.57 -6.64 19.67
C ALA A 132 -0.71 -5.84 19.38
N SER A 133 -0.54 -4.56 19.05
CA SER A 133 -1.64 -3.63 18.89
C SER A 133 -1.37 -2.64 17.76
N TYR A 134 -2.44 -2.00 17.30
CA TYR A 134 -2.40 -0.93 16.33
C TYR A 134 -2.78 0.39 16.99
N ALA A 135 -2.01 1.43 16.68
CA ALA A 135 -2.22 2.81 17.09
C ALA A 135 -2.71 3.65 15.88
N LEU A 136 -2.43 4.95 15.83
CA LEU A 136 -2.75 5.77 14.65
C LEU A 136 -1.63 5.69 13.63
N GLY A 137 -1.68 4.70 12.75
CA GLY A 137 -0.71 4.54 11.67
C GLY A 137 0.60 3.90 12.13
N TRP A 138 0.57 3.16 13.24
CA TRP A 138 1.72 2.45 13.78
C TRP A 138 1.30 1.14 14.43
N ASP A 139 2.02 0.07 14.11
CA ASP A 139 2.03 -1.14 14.93
C ASP A 139 2.85 -0.88 16.21
N VAL A 140 2.32 -1.36 17.33
CA VAL A 140 3.00 -1.41 18.61
C VAL A 140 3.16 -2.87 19.00
N LYS A 141 4.41 -3.33 19.00
CA LYS A 141 4.81 -4.71 19.25
C LYS A 141 5.87 -4.73 20.33
N HIS A 142 6.15 -5.91 20.87
CA HIS A 142 7.22 -6.10 21.82
C HIS A 142 8.05 -7.31 21.43
N HIS A 143 9.35 -7.25 21.68
CA HIS A 143 10.28 -8.36 21.52
C HIS A 143 11.23 -8.35 22.71
N ARG A 144 11.25 -9.44 23.49
CA ARG A 144 12.04 -9.54 24.73
C ARG A 144 11.78 -8.37 25.70
N GLY A 145 10.51 -7.98 25.85
CA GLY A 145 10.09 -6.84 26.67
C GLY A 145 10.41 -5.45 26.10
N ALA A 146 11.24 -5.34 25.05
CA ALA A 146 11.52 -4.07 24.40
C ALA A 146 10.38 -3.67 23.45
N LYS A 147 9.91 -2.42 23.56
CA LYS A 147 8.84 -1.85 22.73
C LYS A 147 9.36 -1.56 21.32
N ILE A 148 8.63 -2.02 20.32
CA ILE A 148 8.82 -1.74 18.90
C ILE A 148 7.61 -0.94 18.41
N ILE A 149 7.86 0.25 17.88
CA ILE A 149 6.84 1.05 17.18
C ILE A 149 7.23 1.02 15.70
N ALA A 150 6.40 0.42 14.85
CA ALA A 150 6.75 0.19 13.45
C ALA A 150 5.59 0.47 12.51
N HIS A 151 5.92 0.77 11.25
CA HIS A 151 4.95 0.73 10.17
C HIS A 151 5.61 0.02 9.00
N ASP A 152 4.84 -0.85 8.36
CA ASP A 152 5.25 -1.58 7.18
C ASP A 152 4.54 -1.01 5.97
N GLY A 153 5.18 -1.05 4.80
CA GLY A 153 4.56 -0.69 3.54
C GLY A 153 4.87 -1.75 2.50
N ILE A 154 3.84 -2.17 1.77
CA ILE A 154 3.95 -3.02 0.61
C ILE A 154 3.01 -2.45 -0.44
N VAL A 155 3.54 -2.25 -1.63
CA VAL A 155 2.78 -1.91 -2.84
C VAL A 155 3.41 -2.72 -3.97
N ALA A 156 2.74 -2.83 -5.12
CA ALA A 156 3.25 -3.59 -6.24
C ALA A 156 4.72 -3.27 -6.55
N GLY A 157 5.57 -4.29 -6.41
CA GLY A 157 7.00 -4.22 -6.66
C GLY A 157 7.83 -3.34 -5.71
N ARG A 158 7.34 -3.02 -4.51
CA ARG A 158 8.12 -2.33 -3.46
C ARG A 158 7.77 -2.80 -2.07
N GLY A 159 8.77 -2.79 -1.20
CA GLY A 159 8.60 -3.08 0.22
C GLY A 159 9.32 -2.04 1.06
N SER A 160 8.75 -1.71 2.20
CA SER A 160 9.33 -0.75 3.13
C SER A 160 8.99 -1.10 4.57
N ARG A 161 9.86 -0.65 5.48
CA ARG A 161 9.59 -0.66 6.90
C ARG A 161 10.29 0.50 7.55
N MET A 162 9.60 1.11 8.50
CA MET A 162 10.20 2.05 9.44
C MET A 162 9.88 1.62 10.86
N PHE A 163 10.83 1.81 11.76
CA PHE A 163 10.59 1.50 13.15
C PHE A 163 11.41 2.38 14.08
N ILE A 164 10.94 2.43 15.33
CA ILE A 164 11.56 3.07 16.47
C ILE A 164 11.59 2.06 17.62
N LEU A 165 12.73 1.99 18.28
CA LEU A 165 12.99 1.27 19.52
C LEU A 165 13.24 2.32 20.63
N PRO A 166 12.19 2.79 21.32
CA PRO A 166 12.32 3.95 22.21
C PRO A 166 13.32 3.75 23.34
N SER A 167 13.35 2.55 23.94
CA SER A 167 14.27 2.20 25.04
C SER A 167 15.74 2.18 24.62
N GLN A 168 16.01 1.84 23.35
CA GLN A 168 17.36 1.74 22.82
C GLN A 168 17.81 3.04 22.14
N ASN A 169 16.92 4.03 21.98
CA ASN A 169 17.14 5.22 21.17
C ASN A 169 17.62 4.89 19.75
N ILE A 170 17.05 3.85 19.16
CA ILE A 170 17.34 3.40 17.78
C ILE A 170 16.09 3.61 16.92
N GLY A 171 16.30 4.07 15.69
CA GLY A 171 15.26 4.07 14.67
C GLY A 171 15.89 3.82 13.31
N ALA A 172 15.13 3.18 12.42
CA ALA A 172 15.60 2.86 11.09
C ALA A 172 14.49 2.95 10.05
N VAL A 173 14.92 3.13 8.81
CA VAL A 173 14.10 3.09 7.61
C VAL A 173 14.75 2.12 6.65
N VAL A 174 13.98 1.14 6.18
CA VAL A 174 14.38 0.18 5.15
C VAL A 174 13.43 0.36 3.98
N LEU A 175 13.97 0.66 2.81
CA LEU A 175 13.21 0.77 1.55
C LEU A 175 13.83 -0.21 0.56
N GLY A 176 12.99 -0.90 -0.20
CA GLY A 176 13.45 -1.80 -1.24
C GLY A 176 12.49 -1.82 -2.42
N ASP A 177 13.07 -2.17 -3.55
CA ASP A 177 12.48 -2.23 -4.88
C ASP A 177 11.84 -3.59 -5.19
N SER A 178 11.47 -4.33 -4.14
CA SER A 178 10.62 -5.51 -4.27
C SER A 178 9.81 -5.76 -3.01
N GLU A 179 8.66 -6.42 -3.18
CA GLU A 179 7.76 -6.85 -2.11
C GLU A 179 8.47 -7.74 -1.07
N GLY A 180 9.50 -8.50 -1.47
CA GLY A 180 10.32 -9.30 -0.56
C GLY A 180 10.95 -8.48 0.58
N THR A 181 11.20 -7.18 0.34
CA THR A 181 11.72 -6.27 1.36
C THR A 181 10.79 -6.11 2.56
N PHE A 182 9.47 -6.15 2.36
CA PHE A 182 8.49 -6.15 3.45
C PHE A 182 8.75 -7.31 4.41
N HIS A 183 9.01 -8.51 3.87
CA HIS A 183 9.23 -9.71 4.68
C HIS A 183 10.54 -9.67 5.44
N LEU A 184 11.63 -9.31 4.75
CA LEU A 184 12.98 -9.33 5.30
C LEU A 184 13.21 -8.20 6.32
N SER A 185 12.73 -6.99 6.02
CA SER A 185 12.93 -5.82 6.90
C SER A 185 12.23 -5.97 8.25
N ALA A 186 11.17 -6.78 8.33
CA ALA A 186 10.48 -7.07 9.60
C ALA A 186 11.35 -7.79 10.63
N ILE A 187 12.40 -8.49 10.17
CA ILE A 187 13.34 -9.22 11.02
C ILE A 187 14.30 -8.24 11.73
N THR A 188 14.63 -7.14 11.07
CA THR A 188 15.63 -6.15 11.50
C THR A 188 15.44 -5.64 12.94
N PRO A 189 14.25 -5.15 13.39
CA PRO A 189 14.10 -4.67 14.76
C PRO A 189 14.36 -5.75 15.81
N ASN A 190 13.89 -6.99 15.57
CA ASN A 190 14.11 -8.10 16.49
C ASN A 190 15.59 -8.47 16.57
N SER A 191 16.27 -8.55 15.43
CA SER A 191 17.72 -8.84 15.39
C SER A 191 18.54 -7.75 16.07
N ILE A 192 18.18 -6.47 15.93
CA ILE A 192 18.84 -5.38 16.65
C ILE A 192 18.64 -5.55 18.15
N ILE A 193 17.41 -5.84 18.60
CA ILE A 193 17.14 -6.07 20.03
C ILE A 193 17.92 -7.27 20.54
N ASP A 194 17.92 -8.40 19.82
CA ASP A 194 18.67 -9.59 20.22
C ASP A 194 20.17 -9.30 20.35
N GLN A 195 20.75 -8.51 19.43
CA GLN A 195 22.15 -8.09 19.51
C GLN A 195 22.42 -7.14 20.68
N VAL A 196 21.57 -6.13 20.90
CA VAL A 196 21.70 -5.18 22.02
C VAL A 196 21.56 -5.88 23.37
N MET A 197 20.74 -6.92 23.44
CA MET A 197 20.52 -7.72 24.65
C MET A 197 21.50 -8.90 24.77
N GLU A 198 22.51 -8.99 23.90
CA GLU A 198 23.52 -10.07 23.87
C GLU A 198 22.89 -11.48 23.90
N THR A 199 21.78 -11.64 23.20
CA THR A 199 21.01 -12.88 23.19
C THR A 199 21.78 -13.99 22.48
N PRO A 200 21.95 -15.18 23.10
CA PRO A 200 22.55 -16.33 22.43
C PRO A 200 21.81 -16.73 21.15
N LEU A 201 22.55 -17.07 20.09
CA LEU A 201 21.98 -17.35 18.76
C LEU A 201 20.96 -18.50 18.76
N ASP A 202 21.12 -19.49 19.63
CA ASP A 202 20.19 -20.60 19.81
C ASP A 202 18.85 -20.16 20.43
N GLN A 203 18.83 -18.98 21.06
CA GLN A 203 17.63 -18.36 21.63
C GLN A 203 17.02 -17.28 20.72
N CYS A 204 17.71 -16.87 19.65
CA CYS A 204 17.15 -16.05 18.58
C CYS A 204 16.14 -16.91 17.79
N GLY A 205 14.88 -16.94 18.25
CA GLY A 205 13.85 -17.88 17.80
C GLY A 205 13.50 -17.85 16.29
N GLY A 206 12.46 -18.60 15.91
CA GLY A 206 12.11 -18.87 14.50
C GLY A 206 11.48 -17.72 13.69
N PHE A 207 11.54 -16.47 14.15
CA PHE A 207 10.84 -15.36 13.49
C PHE A 207 11.33 -15.09 12.06
N ALA A 208 12.64 -15.15 11.83
CA ALA A 208 13.19 -15.03 10.47
C ALA A 208 12.64 -16.13 9.54
N LYS A 209 12.64 -17.39 10.01
CA LYS A 209 12.08 -18.52 9.26
C LYS A 209 10.59 -18.34 8.99
N SER A 210 9.83 -17.78 9.94
CA SER A 210 8.39 -17.52 9.74
C SER A 210 8.13 -16.43 8.69
N ARG A 211 8.98 -15.40 8.60
CA ARG A 211 8.92 -14.39 7.54
C ARG A 211 9.25 -14.97 6.16
N VAL A 212 10.27 -15.82 6.06
CA VAL A 212 10.59 -16.54 4.80
C VAL A 212 9.39 -17.39 4.36
N LYS A 213 8.82 -18.19 5.27
CA LYS A 213 7.63 -19.01 4.96
C LYS A 213 6.42 -18.17 4.53
N ARG A 214 6.23 -16.99 5.12
CA ARG A 214 5.15 -16.05 4.73
C ARG A 214 5.37 -15.50 3.32
N PHE A 215 6.61 -15.17 2.96
CA PHE A 215 6.97 -14.76 1.61
C PHE A 215 6.69 -15.87 0.60
N GLU A 216 7.18 -17.10 0.84
CA GLU A 216 6.92 -18.25 -0.04
C GLU A 216 5.42 -18.53 -0.22
N ALA A 217 4.63 -18.39 0.86
CA ALA A 217 3.18 -18.56 0.80
C ALA A 217 2.47 -17.44 0.02
N GLN A 218 2.97 -16.20 0.07
CA GLN A 218 2.47 -15.09 -0.74
C GLN A 218 2.72 -15.37 -2.23
N GLU A 219 3.93 -15.80 -2.58
CA GLU A 219 4.31 -16.13 -3.96
C GLU A 219 3.46 -17.28 -4.52
N ALA A 220 3.26 -18.34 -3.76
CA ALA A 220 2.41 -19.46 -4.18
C ALA A 220 0.94 -19.06 -4.38
N ARG A 221 0.43 -18.10 -3.59
CA ARG A 221 -0.92 -17.55 -3.78
C ARG A 221 -1.00 -16.72 -5.05
N ARG A 222 -0.01 -15.85 -5.29
CA ARG A 222 0.09 -15.04 -6.49
C ARG A 222 0.12 -15.90 -7.75
N GLU A 223 0.95 -16.94 -7.78
CA GLU A 223 1.02 -17.87 -8.92
C GLU A 223 -0.33 -18.55 -9.19
N LYS A 224 -1.01 -18.99 -8.11
CA LYS A 224 -2.36 -19.55 -8.22
C LYS A 224 -3.38 -18.53 -8.75
N THR A 225 -3.30 -17.29 -8.30
CA THR A 225 -4.17 -16.20 -8.79
C THR A 225 -3.93 -15.94 -10.27
N ILE A 226 -2.67 -15.75 -10.69
CA ILE A 226 -2.29 -15.56 -12.10
C ILE A 226 -2.83 -16.70 -12.96
N LYS A 227 -2.55 -17.96 -12.58
CA LYS A 227 -3.02 -19.13 -13.34
C LYS A 227 -4.55 -19.17 -13.45
N ARG A 228 -5.26 -18.94 -12.35
CA ARG A 228 -6.73 -18.86 -12.33
C ARG A 228 -7.25 -17.76 -13.24
N ASN A 229 -6.59 -16.61 -13.26
CA ASN A 229 -7.00 -15.47 -14.09
C ASN A 229 -6.75 -15.76 -15.58
N LEU A 230 -5.61 -16.36 -15.93
CA LEU A 230 -5.33 -16.82 -17.29
C LEU A 230 -6.37 -17.87 -17.76
N GLU A 231 -6.71 -18.83 -16.91
CA GLU A 231 -7.76 -19.82 -17.20
C GLU A 231 -9.14 -19.16 -17.39
N ARG A 232 -9.51 -18.21 -16.52
CA ARG A 232 -10.75 -17.43 -16.65
C ARG A 232 -10.78 -16.62 -17.95
N ARG A 233 -9.67 -15.95 -18.31
CA ARG A 233 -9.51 -15.24 -19.58
C ARG A 233 -9.71 -16.17 -20.76
N ALA A 234 -9.11 -17.36 -20.74
CA ALA A 234 -9.28 -18.35 -21.81
C ALA A 234 -10.71 -18.92 -21.92
N GLN A 235 -11.43 -19.02 -20.79
CA GLN A 235 -12.82 -19.49 -20.74
C GLN A 235 -13.85 -18.41 -21.10
N ALA A 236 -13.50 -17.13 -20.93
CA ALA A 236 -14.32 -15.98 -21.29
C ALA A 236 -14.45 -15.84 -22.82
N LYS A 237 -15.17 -16.76 -23.46
CA LYS A 237 -15.60 -16.64 -24.87
C LYS A 237 -16.82 -15.73 -24.96
N GLY A 238 -16.62 -14.41 -24.94
CA GLY A 238 -17.72 -13.46 -25.19
C GLY A 238 -18.23 -13.54 -26.64
N THR A 239 -19.51 -13.27 -26.85
CA THR A 239 -20.20 -13.37 -28.15
C THR A 239 -20.58 -12.02 -28.77
N LEU A 240 -20.33 -10.90 -28.09
CA LEU A 240 -20.58 -9.56 -28.64
C LEU A 240 -19.29 -8.95 -29.22
N GLN A 241 -19.37 -8.51 -30.47
CA GLN A 241 -18.49 -7.47 -31.01
C GLN A 241 -19.00 -6.13 -30.48
N VAL A 242 -18.24 -5.52 -29.59
CA VAL A 242 -18.54 -4.21 -29.00
C VAL A 242 -17.42 -3.27 -29.40
N ASP A 243 -17.75 -2.05 -29.81
CA ASP A 243 -16.77 -1.00 -30.01
C ASP A 243 -16.21 -0.58 -28.65
N LEU A 244 -14.92 -0.89 -28.40
CA LEU A 244 -14.28 -0.66 -27.10
C LEU A 244 -14.05 0.82 -26.84
N GLU A 245 -13.85 1.63 -27.88
CA GLU A 245 -13.65 3.07 -27.74
C GLU A 245 -14.85 3.74 -27.05
N ALA A 246 -16.07 3.25 -27.30
CA ALA A 246 -17.29 3.77 -26.69
C ALA A 246 -17.35 3.63 -25.15
N TYR A 247 -16.57 2.70 -24.59
CA TYR A 247 -16.54 2.38 -23.16
C TYR A 247 -15.36 3.01 -22.43
N GLN A 248 -14.39 3.54 -23.17
CA GLN A 248 -13.23 4.22 -22.60
C GLN A 248 -13.59 5.60 -22.07
N GLY A 249 -12.81 6.06 -21.09
CA GLY A 249 -12.91 7.41 -20.54
C GLY A 249 -12.69 7.49 -19.04
N SER A 250 -12.74 8.74 -18.56
CA SER A 250 -12.66 9.06 -17.13
C SER A 250 -14.03 9.02 -16.47
N PHE A 251 -14.13 8.29 -15.36
CA PHE A 251 -15.33 8.17 -14.54
C PHE A 251 -15.01 8.54 -13.10
N TRP A 252 -15.88 9.30 -12.44
CA TRP A 252 -15.64 9.83 -11.12
C TRP A 252 -16.61 9.25 -10.09
N ASN A 253 -16.07 8.93 -8.91
CA ASN A 253 -16.82 8.63 -7.71
C ASN A 253 -16.32 9.51 -6.55
N MET A 254 -17.23 9.93 -5.68
CA MET A 254 -16.88 10.81 -4.57
C MET A 254 -15.85 10.20 -3.59
N GLY A 255 -15.95 8.91 -3.31
CA GLY A 255 -15.06 8.19 -2.39
C GLY A 255 -13.84 7.57 -3.08
N TYR A 256 -14.03 6.96 -4.25
CA TYR A 256 -12.97 6.24 -4.98
C TYR A 256 -12.22 7.12 -5.99
N ARG A 257 -12.65 8.38 -6.16
CA ARG A 257 -12.10 9.35 -7.11
C ARG A 257 -12.21 8.85 -8.56
N THR A 258 -11.23 9.18 -9.39
CA THR A 258 -11.23 8.90 -10.81
C THR A 258 -10.87 7.44 -11.11
N LEU A 259 -11.72 6.79 -11.88
CA LEU A 259 -11.51 5.52 -12.55
C LEU A 259 -11.31 5.82 -14.04
N ILE A 260 -10.19 5.39 -14.59
CA ILE A 260 -9.94 5.50 -16.02
C ILE A 260 -10.15 4.13 -16.65
N VAL A 261 -11.02 4.06 -17.65
CA VAL A 261 -11.23 2.86 -18.47
C VAL A 261 -10.52 3.10 -19.80
N GLU A 262 -9.51 2.29 -20.11
CA GLU A 262 -8.73 2.38 -21.34
C GLU A 262 -8.58 0.99 -21.95
N ASP A 263 -8.37 0.94 -23.26
CA ASP A 263 -7.96 -0.28 -23.93
C ASP A 263 -6.45 -0.46 -23.82
N MET A 264 -6.00 -1.57 -23.22
CA MET A 264 -4.57 -1.85 -23.04
C MET A 264 -3.91 -2.54 -24.25
N ASP A 265 -4.65 -2.87 -25.31
CA ASP A 265 -4.14 -3.59 -26.50
C ASP A 265 -3.15 -2.77 -27.39
N ALA A 266 -2.87 -1.49 -27.08
CA ALA A 266 -1.95 -0.66 -27.87
C ALA A 266 -0.44 -0.87 -27.57
N ARG A 267 -0.07 -1.71 -26.59
CA ARG A 267 1.34 -2.02 -26.26
C ARG A 267 1.60 -3.53 -26.21
N ALA A 268 1.85 -4.09 -27.39
CA ALA A 268 2.54 -5.35 -27.67
C ALA A 268 1.90 -6.66 -27.14
N ASP A 269 1.46 -7.46 -28.12
CA ASP A 269 1.27 -8.91 -28.13
C ASP A 269 0.41 -9.54 -27.02
N ASN A 270 -0.90 -9.54 -27.34
CA ASN A 270 -2.05 -10.25 -26.76
C ASN A 270 -2.77 -9.50 -25.62
N ILE A 271 -4.02 -9.06 -25.82
CA ILE A 271 -5.26 -9.51 -25.11
C ILE A 271 -6.54 -8.87 -25.70
N ILE A 272 -7.35 -9.70 -26.37
CA ILE A 272 -8.70 -9.33 -26.84
C ILE A 272 -9.65 -9.03 -25.66
N PHE A 273 -10.25 -7.84 -25.63
CA PHE A 273 -11.34 -7.50 -24.72
C PHE A 273 -12.68 -8.07 -25.24
N ARG A 274 -13.34 -8.92 -24.44
CA ARG A 274 -14.72 -9.37 -24.69
C ARG A 274 -15.50 -9.37 -23.39
N GLY A 275 -16.11 -8.22 -23.09
CA GLY A 275 -17.17 -8.00 -22.09
C GLY A 275 -16.88 -8.51 -20.68
N TYR A 276 -16.84 -7.62 -19.69
CA TYR A 276 -16.65 -7.92 -18.25
C TYR A 276 -15.22 -8.07 -17.73
N LEU A 277 -14.26 -7.24 -18.17
CA LEU A 277 -12.92 -7.29 -17.59
C LEU A 277 -12.34 -5.90 -17.33
N VAL A 278 -12.69 -5.26 -16.21
CA VAL A 278 -11.80 -4.20 -15.69
C VAL A 278 -10.74 -4.92 -14.89
N GLU A 279 -9.50 -4.86 -15.38
CA GLU A 279 -8.31 -5.26 -14.64
C GLU A 279 -8.08 -4.21 -13.56
N ILE A 280 -8.51 -4.49 -12.34
CA ILE A 280 -8.13 -3.66 -11.19
C ILE A 280 -6.77 -4.14 -10.73
N ILE A 281 -5.77 -3.29 -10.91
CA ILE A 281 -4.47 -3.51 -10.29
C ILE A 281 -4.60 -3.06 -8.83
N GLY A 282 -4.87 -4.03 -7.95
CA GLY A 282 -4.89 -3.84 -6.52
C GLY A 282 -3.49 -3.82 -5.90
N ASP A 283 -3.45 -3.56 -4.60
CA ASP A 283 -2.24 -3.39 -3.76
C ASP A 283 -1.37 -4.66 -3.60
N GLU A 284 -1.92 -5.80 -4.02
CA GLU A 284 -1.16 -6.97 -4.41
C GLU A 284 -1.36 -7.08 -5.93
N SER A 285 -0.33 -7.44 -6.67
CA SER A 285 -0.29 -7.70 -8.13
C SER A 285 -1.31 -8.73 -8.66
N ASP A 286 -2.42 -8.94 -7.97
CA ASP A 286 -3.58 -9.68 -8.40
C ASP A 286 -4.28 -8.83 -9.46
N GLU A 287 -4.05 -9.18 -10.73
CA GLU A 287 -4.95 -8.83 -11.82
C GLU A 287 -6.35 -9.38 -11.47
N GLU A 288 -7.21 -8.61 -10.81
CA GLU A 288 -8.50 -9.14 -10.39
C GLU A 288 -9.52 -8.97 -11.53
N VAL A 289 -10.03 -10.09 -12.03
CA VAL A 289 -11.16 -10.08 -12.97
C VAL A 289 -12.44 -9.78 -12.19
N LEU A 290 -12.92 -8.54 -12.32
CA LEU A 290 -14.16 -8.10 -11.69
C LEU A 290 -15.31 -7.99 -12.69
N PRO A 291 -16.53 -8.40 -12.29
CA PRO A 291 -17.72 -8.12 -13.08
C PRO A 291 -17.97 -6.61 -13.11
N VAL A 292 -18.16 -6.08 -14.31
CA VAL A 292 -18.39 -4.66 -14.57
C VAL A 292 -19.79 -4.47 -15.13
N ARG A 293 -20.50 -3.43 -14.69
CA ARG A 293 -21.77 -3.03 -15.31
C ARG A 293 -21.67 -1.60 -15.86
N PHE A 294 -22.11 -1.41 -17.10
CA PHE A 294 -22.21 -0.09 -17.71
C PHE A 294 -23.66 0.38 -17.73
N LYS A 295 -23.86 1.69 -17.52
CA LYS A 295 -25.12 2.39 -17.80
C LYS A 295 -24.96 3.21 -19.06
N PHE A 296 -26.00 3.18 -19.89
CA PHE A 296 -26.08 3.93 -21.12
C PHE A 296 -27.20 4.95 -21.00
N ASP A 297 -27.04 6.09 -21.66
CA ASP A 297 -28.15 7.00 -21.91
C ASP A 297 -29.05 6.49 -23.04
N THR A 298 -30.05 7.30 -23.40
CA THR A 298 -31.00 6.99 -24.47
C THR A 298 -30.39 6.96 -25.87
N GLU A 299 -29.18 7.51 -26.04
CA GLU A 299 -28.44 7.53 -27.31
C GLU A 299 -27.42 6.39 -27.40
N GLY A 300 -27.28 5.59 -26.33
CA GLY A 300 -26.36 4.47 -26.26
C GLY A 300 -24.94 4.87 -25.83
N LYS A 301 -24.72 6.11 -25.35
CA LYS A 301 -23.43 6.54 -24.80
C LYS A 301 -23.29 6.05 -23.37
N VAL A 302 -22.11 5.53 -23.03
CA VAL A 302 -21.79 5.11 -21.66
C VAL A 302 -21.73 6.35 -20.76
N ILE A 303 -22.58 6.40 -19.73
CA ILE A 303 -22.67 7.50 -18.77
C ILE A 303 -22.18 7.13 -17.37
N ALA A 304 -22.10 5.84 -17.05
CA ALA A 304 -21.55 5.37 -15.78
C ALA A 304 -21.05 3.93 -15.87
N VAL A 305 -20.13 3.58 -14.98
CA VAL A 305 -19.56 2.24 -14.82
C VAL A 305 -19.64 1.82 -13.36
N ALA A 306 -19.88 0.55 -13.11
CA ALA A 306 -20.04 -0.01 -11.76
C ALA A 306 -19.14 -1.22 -11.55
N LEU A 307 -18.51 -1.27 -10.38
CA LEU A 307 -17.56 -2.31 -9.99
C LEU A 307 -17.91 -2.84 -8.58
N GLY A 308 -17.76 -4.14 -8.37
CA GLY A 308 -17.86 -4.77 -7.05
C GLY A 308 -16.55 -4.66 -6.28
N LEU A 309 -16.23 -3.47 -5.77
CA LEU A 309 -14.93 -3.20 -5.14
C LEU A 309 -14.81 -3.72 -3.70
N GLU A 310 -15.94 -3.93 -3.02
CA GLU A 310 -15.96 -4.27 -1.60
C GLU A 310 -16.48 -5.68 -1.39
N LYS A 311 -15.58 -6.64 -1.17
CA LYS A 311 -15.91 -8.06 -0.95
C LYS A 311 -16.77 -8.31 0.30
N ALA A 312 -16.78 -7.36 1.23
CA ALA A 312 -17.60 -7.41 2.44
C ALA A 312 -19.06 -6.98 2.19
N LEU A 313 -19.34 -6.33 1.06
CA LEU A 313 -20.69 -5.98 0.64
C LEU A 313 -21.24 -7.12 -0.23
N ASP A 314 -22.58 -7.23 -0.28
CA ASP A 314 -23.24 -8.20 -1.15
C ASP A 314 -22.78 -8.01 -2.60
N THR A 315 -22.68 -9.10 -3.36
CA THR A 315 -22.27 -9.10 -4.77
C THR A 315 -23.13 -8.22 -5.68
N ASP A 316 -24.33 -7.85 -5.23
CA ASP A 316 -25.21 -6.90 -5.91
C ASP A 316 -24.93 -5.43 -5.57
N HIS A 317 -24.13 -5.16 -4.54
CA HIS A 317 -23.74 -3.81 -4.15
C HIS A 317 -22.56 -3.31 -4.98
N LEU A 318 -22.89 -2.71 -6.12
CA LEU A 318 -21.91 -2.13 -7.03
C LEU A 318 -21.65 -0.66 -6.71
N ILE A 319 -20.38 -0.27 -6.79
CA ILE A 319 -19.93 1.10 -6.62
C ILE A 319 -19.94 1.76 -7.99
N TRP A 320 -20.74 2.82 -8.13
CA TRP A 320 -20.94 3.52 -9.40
C TRP A 320 -20.01 4.73 -9.53
N PHE A 321 -19.42 4.85 -10.71
CA PHE A 321 -18.62 5.98 -11.17
C PHE A 321 -19.35 6.64 -12.34
N THR A 322 -19.55 7.95 -12.29
CA THR A 322 -20.24 8.72 -13.33
C THR A 322 -19.21 9.28 -14.30
N ARG A 323 -19.47 9.24 -15.60
CA ARG A 323 -18.54 9.78 -16.62
C ARG A 323 -18.32 11.27 -16.38
N GLU A 324 -17.06 11.71 -16.44
CA GLU A 324 -16.72 13.14 -16.35
C GLU A 324 -17.06 13.85 -17.67
N GLU A 325 -17.71 15.01 -17.61
CA GLU A 325 -18.00 15.83 -18.80
C GLU A 325 -16.70 16.49 -19.32
N GLY A 326 -16.44 16.41 -20.63
CA GLY A 326 -15.29 17.05 -21.29
C GLY A 326 -14.20 16.11 -21.82
N TRP A 327 -14.46 14.81 -21.89
CA TRP A 327 -13.55 13.78 -22.44
C TRP A 327 -13.89 13.45 -23.91
N GLU A 328 -13.88 14.47 -24.79
CA GLU A 328 -13.95 14.31 -26.26
C GLU A 328 -12.62 14.66 -26.92
#